data_AF-A0A7C3R076-F1
#
_entry.id   AF-A0A7C3R076-F1
#
_cell.length_a   1.000
_cell.length_b   1.000
_cell.length_c   1.000
_cell.angle_alpha   90.00
_cell.angle_beta   90.00
_cell.angle_gamma   90.00
#
_symmetry.space_group_name_H-M   'P 1'
#
loop_
_entity.id
_entity.type
_entity.pdbx_description
1 polymer ?
#
loop_
_entity_poly.entity_id
_entity_poly.type
_entity_poly.pdbx_seq_one_letter_code
_entity_poly.pdbx_strand_id
1 'polypeptide(L)'
;MPSPVQPRQRKAFTLIELVIVIFLVGLVIALGIQGFEKQEQKPQPLTPLNLKSTLIQNHIFDKEATFMCLNKCKQCYWRDSIEAPFQPYEHPLALGEVTAYILDHDNNLQDIEYDRYDDQKICLLMQFYPNGSSTQLILEDDQRSYFLPALFGEAAAFDSPEEARDHWLETASLVSKSGTFY
;
A
#
# COMPACT_ATOMS: atom_id res chain seq x y z
N MET A 1 15.68 14.47 75.37
CA MET A 1 16.06 13.09 75.01
C MET A 1 15.39 12.76 73.67
N PRO A 2 16.14 12.57 72.57
CA PRO A 2 15.56 12.24 71.28
C PRO A 2 15.34 10.72 71.14
N SER A 3 14.18 10.33 70.58
CA SER A 3 13.80 8.93 70.32
C SER A 3 14.58 8.35 69.12
N PRO A 4 14.93 7.05 69.12
CA PRO A 4 15.71 6.46 68.03
C PRO A 4 14.84 6.23 66.78
N VAL A 5 15.36 6.67 65.63
CA VAL A 5 14.79 6.40 64.30
C VAL A 5 15.10 4.96 63.89
N GLN A 6 14.07 4.16 63.61
CA GLN A 6 14.27 2.77 63.18
C GLN A 6 14.70 2.68 61.70
N PRO A 7 15.74 1.90 61.37
CA PRO A 7 16.17 1.72 59.98
C PRO A 7 15.21 0.81 59.21
N ARG A 8 14.73 1.30 58.06
CA ARG A 8 13.86 0.57 57.13
C ARG A 8 14.69 -0.50 56.40
N GLN A 9 14.50 -1.77 56.73
CA GLN A 9 15.19 -2.88 56.07
C GLN A 9 14.86 -2.90 54.58
N ARG A 10 15.86 -2.64 53.72
CA ARG A 10 15.77 -2.89 52.28
C ARG A 10 15.99 -4.39 52.08
N LYS A 11 14.95 -5.12 51.67
CA LYS A 11 15.07 -6.52 51.27
C LYS A 11 15.81 -6.56 49.93
N ALA A 12 17.04 -7.03 49.94
CA ALA A 12 17.78 -7.35 48.72
C ALA A 12 17.37 -8.75 48.26
N PHE A 13 17.10 -8.89 46.97
CA PHE A 13 16.85 -10.18 46.34
C PHE A 13 18.05 -11.10 46.53
N THR A 14 17.80 -12.38 46.78
CA THR A 14 18.88 -13.36 46.87
C THR A 14 19.41 -13.69 45.47
N LEU A 15 20.67 -14.10 45.38
CA LEU A 15 21.30 -14.43 44.10
C LEU A 15 20.54 -15.56 43.37
N ILE A 16 20.04 -16.54 44.12
CA ILE A 16 19.27 -17.65 43.55
C ILE A 16 17.90 -17.22 43.02
N GLU A 17 17.24 -16.29 43.71
CA GLU A 17 15.95 -15.74 43.28
C GLU A 17 16.10 -14.94 41.98
N LEU A 18 17.19 -14.19 41.82
CA LEU A 18 17.51 -13.50 40.58
C LEU A 18 17.68 -14.47 39.40
N VAL A 19 18.39 -15.58 39.61
CA VAL A 19 18.61 -16.61 38.57
C VAL A 19 17.30 -17.25 38.15
N ILE A 20 16.41 -17.55 39.10
CA ILE A 20 15.08 -18.11 38.80
C ILE A 20 14.24 -17.13 37.97
N VAL A 21 14.25 -15.85 38.33
CA VAL A 21 13.52 -14.81 37.57
C VAL A 21 14.01 -14.70 36.13
N ILE A 22 15.34 -14.67 35.92
CA ILE A 22 15.92 -14.59 34.56
C ILE A 22 15.54 -15.82 33.74
N PHE A 23 15.56 -17.00 34.34
CA PHE A 23 15.16 -18.24 33.68
C PHE A 23 13.67 -18.23 33.28
N LEU A 24 12.78 -17.80 34.18
CA LEU A 24 11.35 -17.70 33.91
C LEU A 24 11.04 -16.66 32.83
N VAL A 25 11.69 -15.49 32.86
CA VAL A 25 11.53 -14.47 31.82
C VAL A 25 12.02 -14.99 30.47
N GLY A 26 13.14 -15.71 30.44
CA GLY A 26 13.65 -16.35 29.22
C GLY A 26 12.67 -17.37 28.63
N LEU A 27 12.02 -18.19 29.45
CA LEU A 27 10.98 -19.13 29.01
C LEU A 27 9.75 -18.41 28.45
N VAL A 28 9.29 -17.34 29.10
CA VAL A 28 8.15 -16.55 28.64
C VAL A 28 8.45 -15.88 27.29
N ILE A 29 9.67 -15.35 27.11
CA ILE A 29 10.11 -14.77 25.83
C ILE A 29 10.18 -15.86 24.74
N ALA A 30 10.75 -17.02 25.03
CA ALA A 30 10.87 -18.11 24.07
C ALA A 30 9.51 -18.64 23.62
N LEU A 31 8.55 -18.77 24.53
CA LEU A 31 7.17 -19.20 24.21
C LEU A 31 6.38 -18.09 23.51
N GLY A 32 6.61 -16.82 23.86
CA GLY A 32 5.95 -15.67 23.24
C GLY A 32 6.32 -15.45 21.77
N ILE A 33 7.52 -15.86 21.35
CA ILE A 33 7.99 -15.70 19.96
C ILE A 33 7.45 -16.80 19.04
N GLN A 34 7.15 -18.00 19.56
CA GLN A 34 6.66 -19.12 18.76
C GLN A 34 5.21 -18.96 18.27
N GLY A 35 4.46 -17.98 18.80
CA GLY A 35 3.11 -17.64 18.34
C GLY A 35 3.07 -16.63 17.19
N PHE A 36 4.20 -16.01 16.84
CA PHE A 36 4.33 -15.16 15.65
C PHE A 36 4.83 -16.00 14.47
N GLU A 37 4.09 -17.04 14.09
CA GLU A 37 4.17 -17.50 12.71
C GLU A 37 3.70 -16.34 11.85
N LYS A 38 4.66 -15.68 11.18
CA LYS A 38 4.39 -14.75 10.10
C LYS A 38 3.63 -15.56 9.06
N GLN A 39 2.31 -15.50 9.13
CA GLN A 39 1.41 -16.17 8.21
C GLN A 39 1.88 -15.73 6.82
N GLU A 40 2.57 -16.62 6.10
CA GLU A 40 2.91 -16.38 4.70
C GLU A 40 1.58 -16.34 3.97
N GLN A 41 0.97 -15.15 3.96
CA GLN A 41 -0.25 -14.89 3.21
C GLN A 41 0.10 -15.25 1.78
N LYS A 42 -0.56 -16.29 1.26
CA LYS A 42 -0.48 -16.62 -0.16
C LYS A 42 -0.68 -15.31 -0.93
N PRO A 43 0.21 -14.98 -1.88
CA PRO A 43 0.13 -13.71 -2.57
C PRO A 43 -1.24 -13.59 -3.21
N GLN A 44 -2.04 -12.63 -2.69
CA GLN A 44 -3.35 -12.35 -3.24
C GLN A 44 -3.15 -11.86 -4.68
N PRO A 45 -4.04 -12.27 -5.62
CA PRO A 45 -3.95 -11.78 -6.97
C PRO A 45 -4.09 -10.26 -6.99
N LEU A 46 -3.34 -9.62 -7.88
CA LEU A 46 -3.40 -8.18 -8.10
C LEU A 46 -4.69 -7.82 -8.82
N THR A 47 -5.56 -7.09 -8.16
CA THR A 47 -6.88 -6.63 -8.61
C THR A 47 -6.89 -5.11 -8.63
N PRO A 48 -7.83 -4.45 -9.34
CA PRO A 48 -7.93 -2.99 -9.32
C PRO A 48 -8.04 -2.40 -7.89
N LEU A 49 -8.68 -3.13 -6.97
CA LEU A 49 -8.91 -2.70 -5.58
C LEU A 49 -7.66 -2.78 -4.68
N ASN A 50 -6.80 -3.78 -4.88
CA ASN A 50 -5.59 -3.94 -4.07
C ASN A 50 -4.32 -3.51 -4.81
N LEU A 51 -4.41 -3.08 -6.09
CA LEU A 51 -3.29 -2.77 -6.97
C LEU A 51 -2.28 -1.84 -6.29
N LYS A 52 -2.76 -0.68 -5.85
CA LYS A 52 -1.92 0.32 -5.20
C LYS A 52 -1.35 -0.23 -3.89
N SER A 53 -2.18 -0.72 -2.97
CA SER A 53 -1.73 -1.18 -1.66
C SER A 53 -0.73 -2.33 -1.75
N THR A 54 -0.91 -3.26 -2.68
CA THR A 54 -0.03 -4.43 -2.86
C THR A 54 1.30 -4.03 -3.47
N LEU A 55 1.30 -3.19 -4.51
CA LEU A 55 2.54 -2.64 -5.06
C LEU A 55 3.25 -1.76 -4.03
N ILE A 56 2.48 -1.07 -3.16
CA ILE A 56 3.04 -0.24 -2.12
C ILE A 56 3.72 -1.06 -1.00
N GLN A 57 3.08 -2.13 -0.55
CA GLN A 57 3.57 -2.92 0.57
C GLN A 57 4.79 -3.77 0.21
N ASN A 58 4.90 -4.20 -1.04
CA ASN A 58 5.97 -5.10 -1.49
C ASN A 58 7.29 -4.37 -1.78
N HIS A 59 7.26 -3.06 -2.00
CA HIS A 59 8.43 -2.26 -2.33
C HIS A 59 8.49 -1.07 -1.35
N ILE A 60 9.48 -1.04 -0.46
CA ILE A 60 9.58 0.02 0.55
C ILE A 60 9.70 1.38 -0.19
N PHE A 61 8.88 2.37 0.20
CA PHE A 61 8.62 3.62 -0.53
C PHE A 61 9.71 4.67 -0.36
N ASP A 62 10.93 4.35 -0.79
CA ASP A 62 12.04 5.30 -0.80
C ASP A 62 12.44 5.74 -2.22
N LYS A 63 11.78 5.24 -3.27
CA LYS A 63 12.13 5.51 -4.68
C LYS A 63 10.93 5.67 -5.60
N GLU A 64 11.13 6.39 -6.70
CA GLU A 64 10.20 6.44 -7.83
C GLU A 64 10.10 5.06 -8.48
N ALA A 65 8.92 4.69 -8.97
CA ALA A 65 8.77 3.45 -9.70
C ALA A 65 7.71 3.53 -10.78
N THR A 66 7.76 2.59 -11.73
CA THR A 66 6.75 2.48 -12.78
C THR A 66 6.24 1.06 -12.88
N PHE A 67 4.92 0.90 -12.81
CA PHE A 67 4.20 -0.32 -13.10
C PHE A 67 3.54 -0.22 -14.46
N MET A 68 3.72 -1.21 -15.32
CA MET A 68 3.21 -1.22 -16.69
C MET A 68 2.60 -2.57 -17.01
N CYS A 69 1.43 -2.58 -17.63
CA CYS A 69 0.80 -3.81 -18.12
C CYS A 69 0.54 -3.77 -19.62
N LEU A 70 0.72 -4.93 -20.25
CA LEU A 70 0.57 -5.19 -21.68
C LEU A 70 -0.41 -6.34 -21.90
N ASN A 71 -0.73 -6.60 -23.18
CA ASN A 71 -1.48 -7.77 -23.61
C ASN A 71 -2.81 -7.95 -22.85
N LYS A 72 -3.68 -6.92 -22.92
CA LYS A 72 -4.97 -6.88 -22.20
C LYS A 72 -4.79 -7.07 -20.68
N CYS A 73 -3.73 -6.48 -20.13
CA CYS A 73 -3.39 -6.47 -18.72
C CYS A 73 -3.15 -7.87 -18.11
N LYS A 74 -2.72 -8.81 -18.94
CA LYS A 74 -2.34 -10.17 -18.53
C LYS A 74 -0.85 -10.33 -18.23
N GLN A 75 -0.03 -9.37 -18.66
CA GLN A 75 1.41 -9.35 -18.44
C GLN A 75 1.79 -7.99 -17.90
N CYS A 76 2.34 -7.95 -16.70
CA CYS A 76 2.76 -6.71 -16.07
C CYS A 76 4.24 -6.73 -15.74
N TYR A 77 4.81 -5.54 -15.68
CA TYR A 77 6.21 -5.28 -15.48
C TYR A 77 6.38 -4.13 -14.48
N TRP A 78 7.52 -4.12 -13.82
CA TRP A 78 7.90 -3.12 -12.83
C TRP A 78 9.32 -2.62 -13.07
N ARG A 79 9.59 -1.37 -12.73
CA ARG A 79 10.95 -0.82 -12.62
C ARG A 79 11.05 0.11 -11.42
N ASP A 80 12.19 0.09 -10.75
CA ASP A 80 12.49 0.89 -9.55
C ASP A 80 13.02 2.31 -9.85
N SER A 81 13.14 2.68 -11.13
CA SER A 81 13.47 4.05 -11.58
C SER A 81 13.28 4.18 -13.10
N ILE A 82 13.36 5.39 -13.63
CA ILE A 82 13.32 5.66 -15.09
C ILE A 82 14.51 4.99 -15.82
N GLU A 83 15.65 4.85 -15.15
CA GLU A 83 16.89 4.30 -15.73
C GLU A 83 16.96 2.77 -15.64
N ALA A 84 16.18 2.16 -14.74
CA ALA A 84 16.17 0.72 -14.54
C ALA A 84 15.37 0.01 -15.65
N PRO A 85 15.82 -1.19 -16.09
CA PRO A 85 15.05 -2.00 -17.01
C PRO A 85 13.79 -2.55 -16.36
N PHE A 86 12.71 -2.71 -17.14
CA PHE A 86 11.50 -3.38 -16.71
C PHE A 86 11.76 -4.85 -16.38
N GLN A 87 11.30 -5.28 -15.20
CA GLN A 87 11.31 -6.66 -14.74
C GLN A 87 9.88 -7.23 -14.76
N PRO A 88 9.69 -8.50 -15.14
CA PRO A 88 8.37 -9.14 -15.07
C PRO A 88 7.80 -9.13 -13.65
N TYR A 89 6.51 -8.87 -13.53
CA TYR A 89 5.77 -9.04 -12.29
C TYR A 89 5.26 -10.49 -12.20
N GLU A 90 5.81 -11.29 -11.28
CA GLU A 90 5.58 -12.74 -11.25
C GLU A 90 4.38 -13.19 -10.41
N HIS A 91 3.71 -12.28 -9.70
CA HIS A 91 2.58 -12.64 -8.85
C HIS A 91 1.28 -12.75 -9.67
N PRO A 92 0.27 -13.50 -9.19
CA PRO A 92 -0.98 -13.67 -9.90
C PRO A 92 -1.68 -12.34 -10.22
N LEU A 93 -2.22 -12.22 -11.43
CA LEU A 93 -2.93 -11.03 -11.91
C LEU A 93 -4.42 -11.34 -12.09
N ALA A 94 -5.27 -10.46 -11.59
CA ALA A 94 -6.73 -10.46 -11.76
C ALA A 94 -7.22 -9.03 -12.05
N LEU A 95 -6.56 -8.35 -12.99
CA LEU A 95 -6.90 -7.00 -13.42
C LEU A 95 -8.03 -6.97 -14.46
N GLY A 96 -8.16 -8.01 -15.29
CA GLY A 96 -9.08 -8.01 -16.43
C GLY A 96 -8.58 -7.16 -17.60
N GLU A 97 -9.40 -7.01 -18.64
CA GLU A 97 -9.15 -6.06 -19.72
C GLU A 97 -9.68 -4.70 -19.28
N VAL A 98 -8.79 -3.83 -18.79
CA VAL A 98 -9.17 -2.53 -18.23
C VAL A 98 -9.02 -1.40 -19.23
N THR A 99 -9.91 -0.42 -19.13
CA THR A 99 -9.75 0.92 -19.71
C THR A 99 -9.43 1.91 -18.59
N ALA A 100 -8.43 2.77 -18.80
CA ALA A 100 -8.03 3.76 -17.83
C ALA A 100 -8.54 5.15 -18.23
N TYR A 101 -9.00 5.92 -17.24
CA TYR A 101 -9.52 7.27 -17.41
C TYR A 101 -8.85 8.27 -16.46
N ILE A 102 -8.72 9.50 -16.92
CA ILE A 102 -8.43 10.69 -16.11
C ILE A 102 -9.56 11.71 -16.24
N LEU A 103 -9.52 12.73 -15.40
CA LEU A 103 -10.37 13.91 -15.58
C LEU A 103 -9.60 15.00 -16.32
N ASP A 104 -10.23 15.57 -17.34
CA ASP A 104 -9.71 16.77 -18.01
C ASP A 104 -9.90 18.04 -17.13
N HIS A 105 -9.50 19.19 -17.66
CA HIS A 105 -9.65 20.48 -16.96
C HIS A 105 -11.12 20.81 -16.62
N ASP A 106 -12.06 20.33 -17.43
CA ASP A 106 -13.49 20.60 -17.30
C ASP A 106 -14.20 19.47 -16.51
N ASN A 107 -13.42 18.57 -15.88
CA ASN A 107 -13.87 17.41 -15.12
C ASN A 107 -14.60 16.34 -15.94
N ASN A 108 -14.39 16.29 -17.25
CA ASN A 108 -14.92 15.20 -18.08
C ASN A 108 -13.99 13.99 -18.00
N LEU A 109 -14.58 12.80 -18.14
CA LEU A 109 -13.82 11.56 -18.29
C LEU A 109 -13.12 11.57 -19.64
N GLN A 110 -11.82 11.38 -19.60
CA GLN A 110 -10.98 11.20 -20.78
C GLN A 110 -10.29 9.85 -20.69
N ASP A 111 -10.43 9.05 -21.73
CA ASP A 111 -9.73 7.78 -21.88
C ASP A 111 -8.23 8.03 -22.07
N ILE A 112 -7.41 7.22 -21.40
CA ILE A 112 -5.96 7.28 -21.54
C ILE A 112 -5.54 6.35 -22.66
N GLU A 113 -5.20 6.94 -23.80
CA GLU A 113 -4.50 6.21 -24.85
C GLU A 113 -2.99 6.18 -24.58
N TYR A 114 -2.53 5.09 -23.97
CA TYR A 114 -1.10 4.84 -23.80
C TYR A 114 -0.43 4.47 -25.14
N ASP A 115 0.88 4.73 -25.21
CA ASP A 115 1.73 4.30 -26.32
C ASP A 115 1.94 2.76 -26.30
N ARG A 116 2.84 2.28 -27.15
CA ARG A 116 3.23 0.89 -27.24
C ARG A 116 4.57 0.67 -26.56
N TYR A 117 4.73 -0.51 -25.98
CA TYR A 117 6.02 -1.01 -25.51
C TYR A 117 6.29 -2.34 -26.20
N ASP A 118 7.45 -2.45 -26.85
CA ASP A 118 7.85 -3.65 -27.61
C ASP A 118 6.75 -4.11 -28.59
N ASP A 119 6.25 -3.17 -29.40
CA ASP A 119 5.13 -3.36 -30.34
C ASP A 119 3.79 -3.82 -29.73
N GLN A 120 3.64 -3.81 -28.40
CA GLN A 120 2.39 -4.15 -27.72
C GLN A 120 1.73 -2.91 -27.12
N LYS A 121 0.40 -2.80 -27.25
CA LYS A 121 -0.37 -1.69 -26.65
C LYS A 121 -0.31 -1.80 -25.12
N ILE A 122 0.04 -0.70 -24.46
CA ILE A 122 -0.04 -0.58 -23.01
C ILE A 122 -1.52 -0.44 -22.62
N CYS A 123 -1.97 -1.24 -21.65
CA CYS A 123 -3.33 -1.16 -21.11
C CYS A 123 -3.38 -0.41 -19.77
N LEU A 124 -2.27 -0.38 -19.04
CA LEU A 124 -2.15 0.34 -17.77
C LEU A 124 -0.72 0.79 -17.55
N LEU A 125 -0.55 2.05 -17.19
CA LEU A 125 0.72 2.62 -16.76
C LEU A 125 0.49 3.44 -15.50
N MET A 126 1.20 3.09 -14.43
CA MET A 126 1.15 3.79 -13.16
C MET A 126 2.55 4.19 -12.73
N GLN A 127 2.69 5.45 -12.32
CA GLN A 127 3.88 5.97 -11.70
C GLN A 127 3.65 6.02 -10.18
N PHE A 128 4.69 5.66 -9.44
CA PHE A 128 4.75 5.77 -7.99
C PHE A 128 5.87 6.73 -7.63
N TYR A 129 5.60 7.60 -6.66
CA TYR A 129 6.50 8.68 -6.27
C TYR A 129 7.02 8.47 -4.83
N PRO A 130 8.18 9.05 -4.48
CA PRO A 130 8.80 8.84 -3.16
C PRO A 130 7.96 9.35 -1.98
N ASN A 131 6.99 10.24 -2.24
CA ASN A 131 6.05 10.73 -1.22
C ASN A 131 4.90 9.74 -0.93
N GLY A 132 4.92 8.54 -1.51
CA GLY A 132 3.86 7.54 -1.37
C GLY A 132 2.66 7.77 -2.29
N SER A 133 2.67 8.83 -3.10
CA SER A 133 1.63 9.04 -4.11
C SER A 133 1.87 8.16 -5.34
N SER A 134 0.80 7.95 -6.10
CA SER A 134 0.80 7.29 -7.39
C SER A 134 -0.03 8.10 -8.38
N THR A 135 0.01 7.70 -9.65
CA THR A 135 -0.95 8.17 -10.65
C THR A 135 -2.38 7.97 -10.13
N GLN A 136 -3.16 9.03 -10.13
CA GLN A 136 -4.60 8.99 -9.85
C GLN A 136 -5.33 8.68 -11.15
N LEU A 137 -6.23 7.70 -11.11
CA LEU A 137 -6.94 7.25 -12.30
C LEU A 137 -8.23 6.52 -11.93
N ILE A 138 -9.12 6.39 -12.91
CA ILE A 138 -10.27 5.48 -12.84
C ILE A 138 -9.98 4.30 -13.78
N LEU A 139 -10.19 3.09 -13.31
CA LEU A 139 -10.15 1.88 -14.15
C LEU A 139 -11.57 1.38 -14.37
N GLU A 140 -11.89 0.93 -15.57
CA GLU A 140 -13.14 0.25 -15.89
C GLU A 140 -12.81 -1.14 -16.45
N ASP A 141 -13.42 -2.17 -15.89
CA ASP A 141 -13.46 -3.52 -16.47
C ASP A 141 -14.88 -3.83 -17.00
N ASP A 142 -15.12 -5.08 -17.40
CA ASP A 142 -16.42 -5.52 -17.91
C ASP A 142 -17.54 -5.54 -16.86
N GLN A 143 -17.22 -5.36 -15.58
CA GLN A 143 -18.16 -5.48 -14.48
C GLN A 143 -18.39 -4.17 -13.74
N ARG A 144 -17.33 -3.41 -13.48
CA ARG A 144 -17.32 -2.26 -12.56
C ARG A 144 -16.26 -1.24 -12.93
N SER A 145 -16.37 -0.08 -12.31
CA SER A 145 -15.34 0.95 -12.33
C SER A 145 -14.68 1.11 -10.97
N TYR A 146 -13.42 1.55 -10.97
CA TYR A 146 -12.59 1.60 -9.78
C TYR A 146 -11.87 2.93 -9.73
N PHE A 147 -12.07 3.68 -8.66
CA PHE A 147 -11.30 4.89 -8.40
C PHE A 147 -10.02 4.53 -7.65
N LEU A 148 -8.86 4.88 -8.22
CA LEU A 148 -7.55 4.70 -7.61
C LEU A 148 -7.01 6.08 -7.18
N PRO A 149 -6.96 6.37 -5.86
CA PRO A 149 -6.54 7.68 -5.37
C PRO A 149 -5.04 7.89 -5.51
N ALA A 150 -4.61 9.14 -5.77
CA ALA A 150 -3.19 9.48 -5.89
C ALA A 150 -2.42 9.21 -4.60
N LEU A 151 -2.87 9.72 -3.45
CA LEU A 151 -2.10 9.66 -2.20
C LEU A 151 -2.86 8.91 -1.11
N PHE A 152 -3.81 9.57 -0.45
CA PHE A 152 -4.58 9.00 0.64
C PHE A 152 -5.86 8.32 0.16
N GLY A 153 -6.30 7.30 0.90
CA GLY A 153 -7.53 6.55 0.63
C GLY A 153 -7.26 5.18 0.04
N GLU A 154 -8.28 4.33 0.11
CA GLU A 154 -8.30 3.02 -0.52
C GLU A 154 -8.98 3.12 -1.88
N ALA A 155 -8.65 2.19 -2.77
CA ALA A 155 -9.38 2.08 -4.03
C ALA A 155 -10.83 1.66 -3.73
N ALA A 156 -11.78 2.27 -4.46
CA ALA A 156 -13.20 2.01 -4.30
C ALA A 156 -13.80 1.56 -5.63
N ALA A 157 -14.77 0.65 -5.57
CA ALA A 157 -15.50 0.16 -6.73
C ALA A 157 -16.87 0.86 -6.87
N PHE A 158 -17.29 1.07 -8.10
CA PHE A 158 -18.49 1.77 -8.52
C PHE A 158 -19.14 1.04 -9.69
N ASP A 159 -20.41 1.32 -9.95
CA ASP A 159 -21.15 0.65 -11.02
C ASP A 159 -20.83 1.26 -12.41
N SER A 160 -20.26 2.46 -12.46
CA SER A 160 -19.88 3.14 -13.71
C SER A 160 -18.70 4.11 -13.56
N PRO A 161 -18.04 4.49 -14.67
CA PRO A 161 -16.99 5.50 -14.66
C PRO A 161 -17.48 6.86 -14.17
N GLU A 162 -18.74 7.20 -14.47
CA GLU A 162 -19.39 8.45 -14.05
C GLU A 162 -19.54 8.52 -12.52
N GLU A 163 -19.93 7.42 -11.88
CA GLU A 163 -19.99 7.38 -10.41
C GLU A 163 -18.59 7.50 -9.78
N ALA A 164 -17.60 6.83 -10.37
CA ALA A 164 -16.21 6.94 -9.92
C ALA A 164 -15.66 8.37 -10.08
N ARG A 165 -16.04 9.07 -11.16
CA ARG A 165 -15.75 10.50 -11.37
C ARG A 165 -16.40 11.35 -10.28
N ASP A 166 -17.69 11.15 -10.03
CA ASP A 166 -18.40 11.96 -9.04
C ASP A 166 -17.76 11.80 -7.65
N HIS A 167 -17.37 10.58 -7.29
CA HIS A 167 -16.58 10.31 -6.08
C HIS A 167 -15.20 10.99 -6.08
N TRP A 168 -14.49 10.99 -7.21
CA TRP A 168 -13.21 11.72 -7.37
C TRP A 168 -13.42 13.20 -7.03
N LEU A 169 -14.43 13.84 -7.63
CA LEU A 169 -14.71 15.27 -7.46
C LEU A 169 -15.12 15.61 -6.03
N GLU A 170 -15.95 14.77 -5.40
CA GLU A 170 -16.30 14.92 -3.99
C GLU A 170 -15.05 14.86 -3.10
N THR A 171 -14.20 13.86 -3.30
CA THR A 171 -12.96 13.67 -2.54
C THR A 171 -12.00 14.85 -2.74
N ALA A 172 -11.83 15.32 -3.98
CA ALA A 172 -11.00 16.48 -4.30
C ALA A 172 -11.51 17.76 -3.59
N SER A 173 -12.83 17.93 -3.52
CA SER A 173 -13.44 19.07 -2.82
C SER A 173 -13.19 19.02 -1.31
N LEU A 174 -13.20 17.82 -0.70
CA LEU A 174 -12.92 17.62 0.72
C LEU A 174 -11.46 17.94 1.05
N VAL A 175 -10.52 17.46 0.21
CA VAL A 175 -9.09 17.76 0.37
C VAL A 175 -8.85 19.27 0.24
N SER A 176 -9.44 19.92 -0.76
CA SER A 176 -9.34 21.38 -0.94
C SER A 176 -9.90 22.17 0.25
N LYS A 177 -11.05 21.75 0.81
CA LYS A 177 -11.67 22.41 1.99
C LYS A 177 -10.91 22.15 3.29
N SER A 178 -10.21 21.02 3.39
CA SER A 178 -9.39 20.65 4.55
C SER A 178 -7.98 21.26 4.54
N GLY A 179 -7.59 21.92 3.45
CA GLY A 179 -6.31 22.59 3.28
C GLY A 179 -6.17 23.85 4.13
N THR A 180 -5.72 23.68 5.38
CA THR A 180 -4.86 24.63 6.08
C THR A 180 -3.71 25.06 5.18
N PHE A 181 -3.80 26.26 4.61
CA PHE A 181 -2.69 26.99 4.02
C PHE A 181 -2.01 27.80 5.12
N TYR A 182 -0.84 27.37 5.59
CA TYR A 182 0.24 28.22 6.10
C TYR A 182 1.58 27.52 5.90
#